data_AF-A0A8J8N9Y7-F1
#
_entry.id   AF-A0A8J8N9Y7-F1
#
_cell.length_a   1.000
_cell.length_b   1.000
_cell.length_c   1.000
_cell.angle_alpha   90.00
_cell.angle_beta   90.00
_cell.angle_gamma   90.00
#
_symmetry.space_group_name_H-M   'P 1'
#
loop_
_entity.id
_entity.type
_entity.pdbx_description
1 polymer ?
#
loop_
_entity_poly.entity_id
_entity_poly.type
_entity_poly.pdbx_seq_one_letter_code
_entity_poly.pdbx_strand_id
1 'polypeptide(L)'
;MQYSQECGSQVCPTAVLDRVWRWNYRRGPLQDKLGESIFVPKIMFMKGPQFVRTALVWPDACPILMPKTDTLLIFRKELAESLDEEDEPEIIEVEWSKFEPLITRFPYDEVRGCYKLDYDDAPSALSKLVRSLKPSPFVRESMVPNDGVLNAELIAKVRKSK
;
A
#
# COMPACT_ATOMS: atom_id res chain seq x y z
N MET A 1 -0.99 -31.03 -22.93
CA MET A 1 -2.24 -30.39 -22.51
C MET A 1 -1.99 -29.82 -21.11
N GLN A 2 -1.66 -28.53 -21.04
CA GLN A 2 -1.25 -27.84 -19.82
C GLN A 2 -2.46 -27.70 -18.91
N TYR A 3 -2.41 -28.32 -17.72
CA TYR A 3 -3.35 -28.01 -16.66
C TYR A 3 -3.06 -26.61 -16.14
N SER A 4 -4.12 -25.82 -16.14
CA SER A 4 -4.23 -24.42 -15.74
C SER A 4 -3.57 -24.12 -14.39
N GLN A 5 -2.91 -22.96 -14.32
CA GLN A 5 -2.54 -22.30 -13.07
C GLN A 5 -3.81 -22.00 -12.26
N GLU A 6 -4.22 -22.90 -11.37
CA GLU A 6 -5.34 -22.64 -10.45
C GLU A 6 -4.86 -22.44 -9.01
N CYS A 7 -5.32 -21.32 -8.45
CA CYS A 7 -5.36 -20.96 -7.03
C CYS A 7 -4.07 -20.42 -6.39
N GLY A 8 -3.68 -19.20 -6.77
CA GLY A 8 -3.04 -18.29 -5.81
C GLY A 8 -4.07 -17.95 -4.75
N SER A 9 -3.98 -18.58 -3.58
CA SER A 9 -5.01 -18.47 -2.54
C SER A 9 -5.22 -17.01 -2.15
N GLN A 10 -6.42 -16.47 -2.38
CA GLN A 10 -6.88 -15.15 -1.93
C GLN A 10 -7.08 -15.14 -0.41
N VAL A 11 -6.09 -15.61 0.33
CA VAL A 11 -6.13 -15.72 1.78
C VAL A 11 -5.12 -14.78 2.40
N CYS A 12 -5.44 -14.29 3.58
CA CYS A 12 -4.59 -13.41 4.38
C CYS A 12 -4.64 -13.88 5.85
N PRO A 13 -3.52 -13.81 6.59
CA PRO A 13 -3.53 -14.11 8.02
C PRO A 13 -4.50 -13.21 8.79
N THR A 14 -5.16 -13.76 9.80
CA THR A 14 -6.16 -13.08 10.63
C THR A 14 -5.61 -11.76 11.20
N ALA A 15 -4.39 -11.80 11.75
CA ALA A 15 -3.77 -10.62 12.35
C ALA A 15 -3.56 -9.47 11.35
N VAL A 16 -3.24 -9.80 10.09
CA VAL A 16 -3.05 -8.81 9.02
C VAL A 16 -4.40 -8.25 8.59
N LEU A 17 -5.42 -9.11 8.41
CA LEU A 17 -6.79 -8.67 8.12
C LEU A 17 -7.29 -7.70 9.20
N ASP A 18 -7.20 -8.06 10.47
CA ASP A 18 -7.66 -7.22 11.57
C ASP A 18 -6.97 -5.85 11.58
N ARG A 19 -5.65 -5.82 11.35
CA ARG A 19 -4.90 -4.56 11.24
C ARG A 19 -5.43 -3.69 10.10
N VAL A 20 -5.59 -4.27 8.90
CA VAL A 20 -6.09 -3.57 7.71
C VAL A 20 -7.49 -3.03 7.93
N TRP A 21 -8.39 -3.86 8.49
CA TRP A 21 -9.77 -3.48 8.77
C TRP A 21 -9.86 -2.36 9.80
N ARG A 22 -9.11 -2.45 10.91
CA ARG A 22 -9.07 -1.38 11.94
C ARG A 22 -8.57 -0.06 11.38
N TRP A 23 -7.54 -0.09 10.53
CA TRP A 23 -7.03 1.09 9.85
C TRP A 23 -8.09 1.68 8.92
N ASN A 24 -8.60 0.88 7.97
CA ASN A 24 -9.55 1.33 6.96
C ASN A 24 -10.86 1.85 7.57
N TYR A 25 -11.33 1.25 8.67
CA TYR A 25 -12.50 1.70 9.42
C TYR A 25 -12.29 3.08 10.05
N ARG A 26 -11.10 3.35 10.59
CA ARG A 26 -10.76 4.64 11.24
C ARG A 26 -10.31 5.72 10.25
N ARG A 27 -10.01 5.34 9.00
CA ARG A 27 -9.46 6.22 7.96
C ARG A 27 -10.28 7.47 7.73
N GLY A 28 -11.60 7.34 7.55
CA GLY A 28 -12.50 8.47 7.29
C GLY A 28 -12.43 9.54 8.39
N PRO A 29 -12.74 9.18 9.66
CA PRO A 29 -12.62 10.11 10.78
C PRO A 29 -11.21 10.71 10.97
N LEU A 30 -10.15 9.96 10.63
CA LEU A 30 -8.78 10.48 10.66
C LEU A 30 -8.54 11.52 9.56
N GLN A 31 -9.00 11.25 8.34
CA GLN A 31 -8.91 12.21 7.22
C GLN A 31 -9.69 13.48 7.55
N ASP A 32 -10.92 13.36 8.04
CA ASP A 32 -11.76 14.52 8.40
C ASP A 32 -11.10 15.41 9.46
N LYS A 33 -10.41 14.79 10.43
CA LYS A 33 -9.69 15.51 11.48
C LYS A 33 -8.45 16.24 10.95
N LEU A 34 -7.76 15.65 9.99
CA LEU A 34 -6.50 16.19 9.45
C LEU A 34 -6.75 17.15 8.28
N GLY A 35 -7.92 17.10 7.65
CA GLY A 35 -8.25 17.92 6.49
C GLY A 35 -7.41 17.53 5.28
N GLU A 36 -7.01 18.52 4.48
CA GLU A 36 -6.25 18.31 3.24
C GLU A 36 -4.73 18.34 3.44
N SER A 37 -4.24 18.67 4.64
CA SER A 37 -2.81 18.81 4.90
C SER A 37 -2.07 17.48 4.97
N ILE A 38 -2.74 16.40 5.39
CA ILE A 38 -2.15 15.06 5.50
C ILE A 38 -3.09 14.04 4.88
N PHE A 39 -2.58 13.29 3.92
CA PHE A 39 -3.29 12.20 3.29
C PHE A 39 -3.37 10.98 4.22
N VAL A 40 -4.56 10.36 4.32
CA VAL A 40 -4.78 9.11 5.06
C VAL A 40 -5.18 8.00 4.08
N PRO A 41 -4.22 7.17 3.63
CA PRO A 41 -4.43 6.20 2.58
C PRO A 41 -5.32 5.05 3.04
N LYS A 42 -5.99 4.40 2.09
CA LYS A 42 -6.61 3.09 2.32
C LYS A 42 -5.54 2.00 2.14
N ILE A 43 -5.56 0.99 2.99
CA ILE A 43 -4.79 -0.25 2.74
C ILE A 43 -5.64 -1.18 1.89
N MET A 44 -5.06 -1.63 0.78
CA MET A 44 -5.66 -2.49 -0.24
C MET A 44 -4.91 -3.83 -0.29
N PHE A 45 -5.42 -4.77 -1.08
CA PHE A 45 -4.79 -6.06 -1.29
C PHE A 45 -4.37 -6.27 -2.74
N MET A 46 -3.26 -6.97 -2.93
CA MET A 46 -2.71 -7.40 -4.21
C MET A 46 -2.44 -8.90 -4.19
N LYS A 47 -2.50 -9.56 -5.35
CA LYS A 47 -2.07 -10.95 -5.51
C LYS A 47 -0.61 -11.07 -5.08
N GLY A 48 -0.34 -12.11 -4.31
CA GLY A 48 1.00 -12.53 -3.95
C GLY A 48 1.21 -14.01 -4.21
N PRO A 49 2.44 -14.53 -4.06
CA PRO A 49 2.77 -15.91 -4.42
C PRO A 49 2.09 -16.95 -3.52
N GLN A 50 1.86 -16.61 -2.24
CA GLN A 50 1.30 -17.53 -1.24
C GLN A 50 0.08 -16.93 -0.53
N PHE A 51 0.21 -15.68 -0.09
CA PHE A 51 -0.85 -14.87 0.51
C PHE A 51 -1.07 -13.62 -0.34
N VAL A 52 -2.23 -12.99 -0.19
CA VAL A 52 -2.38 -11.61 -0.68
C VAL A 52 -1.41 -10.70 0.05
N ARG A 53 -0.84 -9.74 -0.67
CA ARG A 53 0.01 -8.67 -0.14
C ARG A 53 -0.84 -7.45 0.17
N THR A 54 -0.47 -6.71 1.20
CA THR A 54 -1.06 -5.40 1.51
C THR A 54 -0.37 -4.30 0.72
N ALA A 55 -1.13 -3.34 0.24
CA ALA A 55 -0.63 -2.21 -0.54
C ALA A 55 -1.26 -0.89 -0.09
N LEU A 56 -0.54 0.21 -0.26
CA LEU A 56 -1.08 1.57 -0.13
C LEU A 56 -0.64 2.42 -1.31
N VAL A 57 -1.41 3.46 -1.62
CA VAL A 57 -1.05 4.46 -2.65
C VAL A 57 -0.48 5.70 -1.98
N TRP A 58 0.57 6.26 -2.57
CA TRP A 58 1.19 7.50 -2.16
C TRP A 58 1.41 8.42 -3.37
N PRO A 59 0.52 9.40 -3.58
CA PRO A 59 0.62 10.33 -4.70
C PRO A 59 1.71 11.37 -4.47
N ASP A 60 2.57 11.59 -5.47
CA ASP A 60 3.54 12.69 -5.59
C ASP A 60 4.31 13.06 -4.31
N ALA A 61 4.64 12.03 -3.51
CA ALA A 61 5.29 12.20 -2.23
C ALA A 61 4.59 13.22 -1.29
N CYS A 62 3.26 13.30 -1.33
CA CYS A 62 2.50 14.23 -0.48
C CYS A 62 2.62 13.88 1.01
N PRO A 63 2.31 14.81 1.93
CA PRO A 63 2.28 14.51 3.36
C PRO A 63 1.25 13.42 3.66
N ILE A 64 1.60 12.45 4.50
CA ILE A 64 0.83 11.21 4.64
C ILE A 64 0.96 10.57 6.02
N LEU A 65 -0.13 9.99 6.54
CA LEU A 65 -0.06 8.96 7.58
C LEU A 65 0.14 7.61 6.92
N MET A 66 1.37 7.09 6.96
CA MET A 66 1.75 5.90 6.19
C MET A 66 1.74 4.64 7.06
N PRO A 67 0.68 3.81 7.01
CA PRO A 67 0.64 2.53 7.71
C PRO A 67 1.61 1.55 7.08
N LYS A 68 2.12 0.59 7.88
CA LYS A 68 2.97 -0.47 7.34
C LYS A 68 2.17 -1.40 6.41
N THR A 69 2.65 -1.57 5.19
CA THR A 69 2.14 -2.52 4.19
C THR A 69 3.27 -3.38 3.64
N ASP A 70 2.99 -4.30 2.73
CA ASP A 70 4.03 -5.07 2.03
C ASP A 70 4.53 -4.31 0.79
N THR A 71 3.62 -3.56 0.18
CA THR A 71 3.85 -2.81 -1.06
C THR A 71 3.43 -1.34 -0.89
N LEU A 72 4.24 -0.45 -1.44
CA LEU A 72 3.96 0.97 -1.63
C LEU A 72 3.79 1.24 -3.13
N LEU A 73 2.64 1.76 -3.52
CA LEU A 73 2.36 2.20 -4.88
C LEU A 73 2.55 3.72 -4.93
N ILE A 74 3.59 4.16 -5.62
CA ILE A 74 3.86 5.59 -5.79
C ILE A 74 3.24 6.03 -7.10
N PHE A 75 2.31 6.97 -7.04
CA PHE A 75 1.72 7.58 -8.24
C PHE A 75 2.42 8.91 -8.46
N ARG A 76 3.14 9.05 -9.56
CA ARG A 76 3.86 10.27 -9.91
C ARG A 76 3.17 10.96 -11.08
N LYS A 77 2.75 12.20 -10.88
CA LYS A 77 2.37 13.12 -11.95
C LYS A 77 3.32 14.30 -11.98
N GLU A 78 3.45 15.03 -10.87
CA GLU A 78 4.36 16.18 -10.75
C GLU A 78 5.83 15.75 -10.52
N LEU A 79 6.03 14.52 -10.06
CA LEU A 79 7.34 13.91 -9.87
C LEU A 79 7.75 12.96 -11.01
N ALA A 80 6.96 12.86 -12.09
CA ALA A 80 7.26 12.02 -13.24
C ALA A 80 8.44 12.56 -14.07
N GLU A 81 8.98 11.73 -14.97
CA GLU A 81 10.05 12.16 -15.89
C GLU A 81 9.50 13.06 -17.00
N SER A 82 8.31 12.73 -17.51
CA SER A 82 7.49 13.59 -18.38
C SER A 82 6.54 14.44 -17.53
N LEU A 83 6.33 15.70 -17.92
CA LEU A 83 5.41 16.63 -17.24
C LEU A 83 4.24 17.02 -18.16
N ASP A 84 4.02 16.28 -19.25
CA ASP A 84 2.91 16.55 -20.15
C ASP A 84 1.58 16.27 -19.42
N GLU A 85 0.68 17.27 -19.37
CA GLU A 85 -0.55 17.19 -18.57
C GLU A 85 -1.51 16.07 -19.00
N GLU A 86 -1.38 15.62 -20.25
CA GLU A 86 -2.15 14.55 -20.88
C GLU A 86 -1.65 13.14 -20.52
N ASP A 87 -0.46 13.02 -19.93
CA ASP A 87 0.12 11.72 -19.58
C ASP A 87 -0.60 11.06 -18.38
N GLU A 88 -0.76 9.74 -18.46
CA GLU A 88 -1.21 8.97 -17.30
C GLU A 88 -0.16 9.00 -16.18
N PRO A 89 -0.57 9.04 -14.90
CA PRO A 89 0.37 9.00 -13.79
C PRO A 89 1.27 7.77 -13.87
N GLU A 90 2.58 7.97 -13.73
CA GLU A 90 3.52 6.86 -13.63
C GLU A 90 3.29 6.14 -12.30
N ILE A 91 3.11 4.82 -12.36
CA ILE A 91 2.93 3.98 -11.18
C ILE A 91 4.20 3.19 -10.91
N ILE A 92 4.70 3.28 -9.69
CA ILE A 92 5.85 2.51 -9.23
C ILE A 92 5.43 1.59 -8.09
N GLU A 93 5.76 0.30 -8.21
CA GLU A 93 5.65 -0.65 -7.12
C GLU A 93 6.98 -0.71 -6.34
N VAL A 94 6.92 -0.44 -5.03
CA VAL A 94 8.08 -0.53 -4.12
C VAL A 94 7.77 -1.48 -2.98
N GLU A 95 8.68 -2.43 -2.71
CA GLU A 95 8.58 -3.27 -1.52
C GLU A 95 8.84 -2.44 -0.26
N TRP A 96 7.98 -2.60 0.74
CA TRP A 96 8.05 -1.83 1.98
C TRP A 96 9.40 -1.97 2.69
N SER A 97 10.00 -3.17 2.71
CA SER A 97 11.30 -3.41 3.35
C SER A 97 12.44 -2.59 2.74
N LYS A 98 12.35 -2.23 1.46
CA LYS A 98 13.31 -1.35 0.78
C LYS A 98 13.04 0.13 1.05
N PHE A 99 11.77 0.47 1.25
CA PHE A 99 11.34 1.85 1.47
C PHE A 99 11.43 2.30 2.92
N GLU A 100 11.05 1.44 3.88
CA GLU A 100 10.95 1.75 5.30
C GLU A 100 12.23 2.40 5.87
N PRO A 101 13.46 1.91 5.58
CA PRO A 101 14.68 2.54 6.09
C PRO A 101 14.80 4.04 5.78
N LEU A 102 14.16 4.50 4.70
CA LEU A 102 14.22 5.87 4.19
C LEU A 102 13.27 6.82 4.95
N ILE A 103 12.27 6.26 5.64
CA ILE A 103 11.27 7.01 6.40
C ILE A 103 11.36 6.79 7.91
N THR A 104 12.27 5.95 8.40
CA THR A 104 12.48 5.70 9.83
C THR A 104 12.78 6.95 10.66
N ARG A 105 13.29 8.01 10.03
CA ARG A 105 13.52 9.32 10.66
C ARG A 105 12.25 10.10 11.00
N PHE A 106 11.12 9.74 10.39
CA PHE A 106 9.84 10.38 10.67
C PHE A 106 9.19 9.77 11.93
N PRO A 107 8.39 10.55 12.68
CA PRO A 107 7.70 10.04 13.86
C PRO A 107 6.85 8.80 13.55
N TYR A 108 6.96 7.78 14.38
CA TYR A 108 6.12 6.59 14.30
C TYR A 108 5.08 6.59 15.43
N ASP A 109 3.83 6.41 15.06
CA ASP A 109 2.71 6.26 15.99
C ASP A 109 2.50 4.77 16.27
N GLU A 110 3.01 4.30 17.41
CA GLU A 110 2.86 2.90 17.86
C GLU A 110 1.39 2.49 18.06
N VAL A 111 0.52 3.42 18.44
CA VAL A 111 -0.90 3.14 18.70
C VAL A 111 -1.65 2.91 17.40
N ARG A 112 -1.32 3.67 16.35
CA ARG A 112 -1.96 3.57 15.03
C ARG A 112 -1.21 2.63 14.07
N GLY A 113 0.06 2.35 14.34
CA GLY A 113 0.93 1.53 13.50
C GLY A 113 1.32 2.21 12.19
N CYS A 114 1.58 3.53 12.21
CA CYS A 114 1.89 4.31 11.01
C CYS A 114 3.00 5.35 11.26
N TYR A 115 3.77 5.65 10.21
CA TYR A 115 4.66 6.80 10.19
C TYR A 115 3.88 8.08 9.84
N LYS A 116 4.23 9.20 10.47
CA LYS A 116 3.70 10.52 10.12
C LYS A 116 4.72 11.28 9.29
N LEU A 117 4.53 11.29 7.97
CA LEU A 117 5.31 12.08 7.03
C LEU A 117 4.62 13.42 6.89
N ASP A 118 5.02 14.38 7.71
CA ASP A 118 4.42 15.71 7.80
C ASP A 118 5.46 16.77 7.46
N TYR A 119 5.23 17.47 6.36
CA TYR A 119 6.09 18.49 5.79
C TYR A 119 5.25 19.36 4.84
N ASP A 120 5.63 20.61 4.65
CA ASP A 120 4.98 21.47 3.64
C ASP A 120 5.47 21.09 2.23
N ASP A 121 6.78 20.91 2.09
CA ASP A 121 7.44 20.44 0.87
C ASP A 121 8.17 19.11 1.13
N ALA A 122 8.06 18.18 0.18
CA ALA A 122 8.77 16.90 0.27
C ALA A 122 10.29 17.14 0.41
N PRO A 123 10.95 16.58 1.46
CA PRO A 123 12.38 16.76 1.65
C PRO A 123 13.16 16.36 0.41
N SER A 124 14.13 17.16 -0.02
CA SER A 124 14.83 16.96 -1.29
C SER A 124 15.41 15.55 -1.47
N ALA A 125 15.87 14.91 -0.39
CA ALA A 125 16.32 13.52 -0.42
C ALA A 125 15.20 12.53 -0.77
N LEU A 126 13.98 12.75 -0.25
CA LEU A 126 12.79 11.95 -0.52
C LEU A 126 12.31 12.17 -1.95
N SER A 127 12.24 13.42 -2.41
CA SER A 127 11.84 13.75 -3.78
C SER A 127 12.83 13.20 -4.81
N LYS A 128 14.14 13.30 -4.56
CA LYS A 128 15.19 12.70 -5.42
C LYS A 128 15.08 11.19 -5.47
N LEU A 129 14.86 10.55 -4.33
CA LEU A 129 14.62 9.11 -4.27
C LEU A 129 13.41 8.75 -5.13
N VAL A 130 12.26 9.38 -4.88
CA VAL A 130 11.02 9.10 -5.60
C VAL A 130 11.19 9.30 -7.10
N ARG A 131 11.87 10.36 -7.55
CA ARG A 131 12.20 10.59 -8.97
C ARG A 131 13.15 9.53 -9.55
N SER A 132 14.12 9.04 -8.78
CA SER A 132 15.10 8.04 -9.25
C SER A 132 14.53 6.63 -9.42
N LEU A 133 13.36 6.36 -8.85
CA LEU A 133 12.72 5.05 -8.97
C LEU A 133 12.25 4.86 -10.42
N LYS A 134 12.53 3.67 -10.96
CA LYS A 134 12.10 3.32 -12.32
C LYS A 134 10.64 2.86 -12.29
N PRO A 135 9.78 3.36 -13.19
CA PRO A 135 8.44 2.83 -13.36
C PRO A 135 8.50 1.32 -13.57
N SER A 136 7.61 0.61 -12.89
CA SER A 136 7.36 -0.80 -13.14
C SER A 136 5.97 -0.92 -13.76
N PRO A 137 5.76 -1.77 -14.78
CA PRO A 137 4.42 -1.99 -15.30
C PRO A 137 3.50 -2.51 -14.17
N PHE A 138 2.64 -1.62 -13.69
CA PHE A 138 1.66 -1.94 -12.65
C PHE A 138 0.49 -2.69 -13.29
N VAL A 139 0.31 -3.94 -12.88
CA VAL A 139 -0.78 -4.79 -13.39
C VAL A 139 -2.00 -4.55 -12.51
N ARG A 140 -2.97 -3.76 -12.96
CA ARG A 140 -4.20 -3.44 -12.20
C ARG A 140 -4.98 -4.70 -11.81
N GLU A 141 -4.92 -5.74 -12.64
CA GLU A 141 -5.55 -7.05 -12.43
C GLU A 141 -4.92 -7.86 -11.28
N SER A 142 -3.80 -7.37 -10.73
CA SER A 142 -3.21 -7.91 -9.50
C SER A 142 -3.97 -7.44 -8.26
N MET A 143 -4.78 -6.38 -8.32
CA MET A 143 -5.56 -5.91 -7.18
C MET A 143 -6.65 -6.92 -6.80
N VAL A 144 -6.84 -7.10 -5.50
CA VAL A 144 -7.88 -7.97 -4.94
C VAL A 144 -8.87 -7.09 -4.17
N PRO A 145 -10.18 -7.17 -4.47
CA PRO A 145 -11.20 -6.49 -3.69
C PRO A 145 -11.11 -6.85 -2.20
N ASN A 146 -11.32 -5.88 -1.30
CA ASN A 146 -11.17 -6.10 0.13
C ASN A 146 -12.12 -7.18 0.69
N ASP A 147 -13.30 -7.32 0.08
CA ASP A 147 -14.31 -8.34 0.37
C ASP A 147 -14.02 -9.70 -0.30
N GLY A 148 -13.07 -9.74 -1.24
CA GLY A 148 -12.59 -10.96 -1.89
C GLY A 148 -11.45 -11.66 -1.15
N VAL A 149 -11.01 -11.15 0.01
CA VAL A 149 -9.91 -11.75 0.79
C VAL A 149 -10.45 -12.61 1.91
N LEU A 150 -10.09 -13.89 1.88
CA LEU A 150 -10.47 -14.88 2.86
C LEU A 150 -9.46 -14.94 4.03
N ASN A 151 -9.95 -15.38 5.19
CA ASN A 151 -9.11 -15.60 6.35
C ASN A 151 -8.39 -16.95 6.26
N ALA A 152 -7.05 -16.92 6.28
CA ALA A 152 -6.22 -18.11 6.09
C ALA A 152 -6.45 -19.17 7.19
N GLU A 153 -6.53 -18.76 8.46
CA GLU A 153 -6.72 -19.66 9.59
C GLU A 153 -8.10 -20.30 9.60
N LEU A 154 -9.15 -19.57 9.19
CA LEU A 154 -10.50 -20.13 9.05
C LEU A 154 -10.56 -21.18 7.94
N ILE A 155 -9.96 -20.91 6.78
CA ILE A 155 -9.88 -21.88 5.68
C ILE A 155 -9.11 -23.13 6.10
N ALA A 156 -8.00 -22.96 6.83
CA ALA A 156 -7.22 -24.08 7.34
C ALA A 156 -8.01 -24.94 8.33
N LYS A 157 -8.81 -24.34 9.22
CA LYS A 157 -9.69 -25.06 10.14
C LYS A 157 -10.73 -25.89 9.39
N VAL A 158 -11.44 -25.29 8.43
CA VAL A 158 -12.47 -25.98 7.65
C VAL A 158 -11.89 -27.17 6.86
N ARG A 159 -10.69 -27.02 6.30
CA ARG A 159 -10.02 -28.12 5.57
C ARG A 159 -9.61 -29.29 6.47
N LYS A 160 -9.24 -29.03 7.73
CA LYS A 160 -8.86 -30.08 8.70
C LYS A 160 -10.06 -30.83 9.29
N SER A 161 -11.27 -30.28 9.16
CA SER A 161 -12.51 -30.89 9.63
C SER A 161 -13.22 -31.76 8.58
N LYS A 162 -12.63 -31.92 7.40
CA LYS A 162 -13.03 -32.88 6.36
C LYS A 162 -12.10 -34.08 6.36
#